data_AF-A0A7W0ABI6-F1
#
_entry.id   AF-A0A7W0ABI6-F1
#
_cell.length_a   1.000
_cell.length_b   1.000
_cell.length_c   1.000
_cell.angle_alpha   90.00
_cell.angle_beta   90.00
_cell.angle_gamma   90.00
#
_symmetry.space_group_name_H-M   'P 1'
#
loop_
_entity.id
_entity.type
_entity.pdbx_description
1 polymer ?
#
loop_
_entity_poly.entity_id
_entity_poly.type
_entity_poly.pdbx_seq_one_letter_code
_entity_poly.pdbx_strand_id
1 'polypeptide(L)'
;MIDNWRDAFVDLGYFASAILFIVSLNRLSSPATARFGNRLAMAAMALATVVTFFLDVVDHNYVWIVLGIALGAVIGYIPAKRVQMTSMPQMVAIFNGMGGATAALIAVAEFLGVTDIGRGAVLSIILSAVIGSISATGSVVAFAKLQGLLPSRTDLPFNRQLVAAGLIGGMVLLGLFVLLLQGGAGAETLLILTF
;
A
#
# COMPACT_ATOMS: atom_id res chain seq x y z
N MET A 1 24.48 7.56 -4.16
CA MET A 1 25.44 8.69 -4.27
C MET A 1 24.76 9.68 -5.20
N ILE A 2 24.72 10.98 -4.88
CA ILE A 2 24.02 11.95 -5.74
C ILE A 2 24.92 12.16 -6.95
N ASP A 3 24.64 11.40 -8.01
CA ASP A 3 25.53 11.32 -9.16
C ASP A 3 25.11 12.36 -10.24
N ASN A 4 23.88 12.87 -10.16
CA ASN A 4 23.37 13.90 -11.05
C ASN A 4 22.45 14.92 -10.33
N TRP A 5 22.15 16.04 -10.98
CA TRP A 5 21.27 17.08 -10.40
C TRP A 5 19.80 16.62 -10.28
N ARG A 6 19.39 15.61 -11.04
CA ARG A 6 18.02 15.08 -11.04
C ARG A 6 17.75 14.26 -9.79
N ASP A 7 18.69 13.40 -9.39
CA ASP A 7 18.65 12.62 -8.16
C ASP A 7 18.62 13.57 -6.95
N ALA A 8 19.46 14.61 -6.97
CA ALA A 8 19.44 15.65 -5.94
C ALA A 8 18.06 16.33 -5.84
N PHE A 9 17.47 16.68 -6.99
CA PHE A 9 16.14 17.28 -7.05
C PHE A 9 15.05 16.32 -6.53
N VAL A 10 15.16 15.03 -6.86
CA VAL A 10 14.22 14.00 -6.41
C VAL A 10 14.30 13.79 -4.91
N ASP A 11 15.50 13.59 -4.38
CA ASP A 11 15.75 13.37 -2.96
C ASP A 11 15.30 14.57 -2.12
N LEU A 12 15.59 15.80 -2.58
CA LEU A 12 15.11 17.03 -1.94
C LEU A 12 13.59 17.13 -1.98
N GLY A 13 12.96 16.74 -3.09
CA GLY A 13 11.51 16.70 -3.23
C GLY A 13 10.85 15.70 -2.28
N TYR A 14 11.41 14.50 -2.12
CA TYR A 14 10.97 13.51 -1.14
C TYR A 14 11.18 13.96 0.29
N PHE A 15 12.33 14.56 0.60
CA PHE A 15 12.61 15.12 1.92
C PHE A 15 11.62 16.23 2.28
N ALA A 16 11.37 17.16 1.36
CA ALA A 16 10.37 18.21 1.54
C ALA A 16 8.96 17.61 1.72
N SER A 17 8.57 16.62 0.91
CA SER A 17 7.27 15.94 1.02
C SER A 17 7.10 15.25 2.37
N ALA A 18 8.14 14.57 2.87
CA ALA A 18 8.14 13.94 4.19
C ALA A 18 7.92 14.96 5.32
N ILE A 19 8.61 16.11 5.28
CA ILE A 19 8.40 17.21 6.23
C ILE A 19 6.95 17.70 6.17
N LEU A 20 6.40 17.92 4.97
CA LEU A 20 5.03 18.38 4.80
C LEU A 20 4.00 17.36 5.34
N PHE A 21 4.23 16.06 5.14
CA PHE A 21 3.39 15.02 5.73
C PHE A 21 3.44 15.03 7.27
N ILE A 22 4.63 15.16 7.87
CA ILE A 22 4.78 15.24 9.33
C ILE A 22 4.02 16.45 9.89
N VAL A 23 4.21 17.64 9.29
CA VAL A 23 3.52 18.86 9.71
C VAL A 23 2.02 18.74 9.50
N SER A 24 1.59 18.12 8.39
CA SER A 24 0.17 17.87 8.09
C SER A 24 -0.50 17.03 9.18
N LEU A 25 0.11 15.89 9.54
CA LEU A 25 -0.42 14.99 10.57
C LEU A 25 -0.53 15.69 11.93
N ASN A 26 0.47 16.49 12.31
CA ASN A 26 0.40 17.29 13.54
C ASN A 26 -0.78 18.30 13.50
N ARG A 27 -1.00 18.95 12.35
CA ARG A 27 -2.09 19.92 12.18
C ARG A 27 -3.48 19.26 12.10
N LEU A 28 -3.57 17.99 11.75
CA LEU A 28 -4.83 17.23 11.74
C LEU A 28 -5.31 16.89 13.15
N SER A 29 -4.43 16.91 14.16
CA SER A 29 -4.76 16.60 15.56
C SER A 29 -5.58 17.69 16.28
N SER A 30 -5.78 18.86 15.67
CA SER A 30 -6.61 19.94 16.24
C SER A 30 -7.71 20.39 15.27
N PRO A 31 -8.98 20.51 15.72
CA PRO A 31 -10.07 21.01 14.89
C PRO A 31 -9.79 22.38 14.25
N ALA A 32 -9.09 23.27 14.97
CA ALA A 32 -8.78 24.62 14.50
C ALA A 32 -7.85 24.62 13.27
N THR A 33 -6.96 23.63 13.16
CA THR A 33 -5.97 23.53 12.08
C THR A 33 -6.24 22.41 11.07
N ALA A 34 -7.23 21.56 11.31
CA ALA A 34 -7.49 20.37 10.50
C ALA A 34 -7.65 20.66 8.99
N ARG A 35 -8.37 21.74 8.62
CA ARG A 35 -8.54 22.13 7.21
C ARG A 35 -7.22 22.56 6.55
N PHE A 36 -6.31 23.16 7.31
CA PHE A 36 -4.97 23.49 6.82
C PHE A 36 -4.11 22.23 6.71
N GLY A 37 -4.12 21.36 7.73
CA GLY A 37 -3.44 20.07 7.70
C GLY A 37 -3.82 19.24 6.47
N ASN A 38 -5.12 19.12 6.18
CA ASN A 38 -5.58 18.37 5.00
C ASN A 38 -5.08 18.98 3.67
N ARG A 39 -5.03 20.31 3.54
CA ARG A 39 -4.45 20.97 2.35
C ARG A 39 -2.96 20.71 2.22
N LEU A 40 -2.25 20.66 3.35
CA LEU A 40 -0.83 20.34 3.37
C LEU A 40 -0.57 18.89 2.95
N ALA A 41 -1.40 17.92 3.39
CA ALA A 41 -1.34 16.54 2.91
C ALA A 41 -1.53 16.45 1.39
N MET A 42 -2.51 17.18 0.82
CA MET A 42 -2.72 17.20 -0.63
C MET A 42 -1.50 17.75 -1.37
N ALA A 43 -0.90 18.83 -0.87
CA ALA A 43 0.31 19.42 -1.45
C ALA A 43 1.51 18.46 -1.36
N ALA A 44 1.69 17.78 -0.22
CA ALA A 44 2.75 16.80 0.00
C ALA A 44 2.62 15.61 -0.97
N MET A 45 1.42 15.05 -1.11
CA MET A 45 1.17 13.94 -2.03
C MET A 45 1.38 14.34 -3.50
N ALA A 46 0.91 15.53 -3.88
CA ALA A 46 1.12 16.07 -5.23
C ALA A 46 2.61 16.27 -5.53
N LEU A 47 3.36 16.87 -4.60
CA LEU A 47 4.80 17.07 -4.72
C LEU A 47 5.54 15.74 -4.89
N ALA A 48 5.31 14.78 -4.00
CA ALA A 48 5.94 13.46 -4.07
C ALA A 48 5.67 12.79 -5.42
N THR A 49 4.39 12.78 -5.85
CA THR A 49 3.98 12.17 -7.12
C THR A 49 4.66 12.84 -8.33
N VAL A 50 4.67 14.18 -8.38
CA VAL A 50 5.28 14.93 -9.50
C VAL A 50 6.79 14.70 -9.56
N VAL A 51 7.46 14.72 -8.41
CA VAL A 51 8.91 14.52 -8.34
C VAL A 51 9.31 13.11 -8.79
N THR A 52 8.51 12.08 -8.49
CA THR A 52 8.77 10.70 -8.95
C THR A 52 8.86 10.59 -10.48
N PHE A 53 8.18 11.45 -11.26
CA PHE A 53 8.31 11.45 -12.73
C PHE A 53 9.71 11.80 -13.24
N PHE A 54 10.57 12.39 -12.41
CA PHE A 54 11.93 12.76 -12.78
C PHE A 54 12.96 11.67 -12.51
N LEU A 55 12.57 10.54 -11.90
CA LEU A 55 13.43 9.37 -11.75
C LEU A 55 13.84 8.80 -13.10
N ASP A 56 15.10 8.35 -13.19
CA ASP A 56 15.65 7.76 -14.42
C ASP A 56 14.98 6.45 -14.83
N VAL A 57 14.47 5.68 -13.87
CA VAL A 57 13.78 4.40 -14.10
C VAL A 57 12.38 4.56 -14.70
N VAL A 58 11.84 5.78 -14.80
CA VAL A 58 10.53 6.04 -15.42
C VAL A 58 10.70 6.02 -16.94
N ASP A 59 10.87 4.81 -17.48
CA ASP A 59 11.04 4.54 -18.91
C ASP A 59 9.74 4.78 -19.66
N HIS A 60 9.65 5.85 -20.47
CA HIS A 60 8.74 6.15 -21.61
C HIS A 60 7.23 5.74 -21.51
N ASN A 61 6.77 5.24 -20.37
CA ASN A 61 5.44 4.69 -20.10
C ASN A 61 4.55 5.72 -19.40
N TYR A 62 4.83 7.00 -19.61
CA TYR A 62 4.09 8.12 -19.03
C TYR A 62 2.59 8.02 -19.31
N VAL A 63 2.21 7.50 -20.49
CA VAL A 63 0.81 7.28 -20.84
C VAL A 63 0.14 6.30 -19.87
N TRP A 64 0.75 5.15 -19.59
CA TRP A 64 0.21 4.16 -18.67
C TRP A 64 0.18 4.65 -17.23
N ILE A 65 1.22 5.37 -16.79
CA ILE A 65 1.28 5.96 -15.45
C ILE A 65 0.16 6.98 -15.25
N VAL A 66 0.04 7.93 -16.18
CA VAL A 66 -0.98 8.99 -16.11
C VAL A 66 -2.38 8.40 -16.23
N LEU A 67 -2.59 7.42 -17.11
CA LEU A 67 -3.88 6.71 -17.20
C LEU A 67 -4.22 5.98 -15.90
N GLY A 68 -3.25 5.30 -15.28
CA GLY A 68 -3.43 4.61 -13.99
C GLY A 68 -3.81 5.59 -12.88
N ILE A 69 -3.09 6.71 -12.77
CA ILE A 69 -3.39 7.78 -11.81
C ILE A 69 -4.79 8.35 -12.06
N ALA A 70 -5.13 8.65 -13.32
CA ALA A 70 -6.43 9.22 -13.68
C ALA A 70 -7.58 8.25 -13.35
N LEU A 71 -7.45 6.97 -13.71
CA LEU A 71 -8.44 5.94 -13.42
C LEU A 71 -8.61 5.75 -11.91
N GLY A 72 -7.51 5.61 -11.17
CA GLY A 72 -7.53 5.49 -9.71
C GLY A 72 -8.16 6.71 -9.03
N ALA A 73 -7.82 7.92 -9.49
CA ALA A 73 -8.38 9.16 -8.98
C ALA A 73 -9.89 9.23 -9.23
N VAL A 74 -10.37 8.85 -10.42
CA VAL A 74 -11.81 8.84 -10.76
C VAL A 74 -12.56 7.80 -9.92
N ILE A 75 -12.06 6.56 -9.86
CA ILE A 75 -12.67 5.46 -9.11
C ILE A 75 -12.67 5.76 -7.60
N GLY A 76 -11.65 6.44 -7.08
CA GLY A 76 -11.60 6.85 -5.68
C GLY A 76 -12.48 8.06 -5.37
N TYR A 77 -12.44 9.10 -6.22
CA TYR A 77 -13.12 10.37 -5.96
C TYR A 77 -14.64 10.26 -6.00
N ILE A 78 -15.20 9.55 -6.99
CA ILE A 78 -16.65 9.49 -7.19
C ILE A 78 -17.37 8.89 -5.97
N PRO A 79 -17.00 7.68 -5.47
CA PRO A 79 -17.62 7.12 -4.28
C PRO A 79 -17.33 7.94 -3.02
N ALA A 80 -16.11 8.46 -2.85
CA ALA A 80 -15.74 9.27 -1.68
C ALA A 80 -16.63 10.51 -1.54
N LYS A 81 -17.04 11.13 -2.65
CA LYS A 81 -17.91 12.31 -2.64
C LYS A 81 -19.39 11.99 -2.44
N ARG A 82 -19.83 10.80 -2.88
CA ARG A 82 -21.25 10.42 -2.92
C ARG A 82 -21.70 9.62 -1.70
N VAL A 83 -20.78 9.06 -0.92
CA VAL A 83 -21.12 8.29 0.29
C VAL A 83 -21.76 9.19 1.36
N GLN A 84 -22.72 8.64 2.10
CA GLN A 84 -23.30 9.31 3.26
C GLN A 84 -22.30 9.33 4.43
N MET A 85 -22.38 10.36 5.28
CA MET A 85 -21.48 10.50 6.43
C MET A 85 -21.60 9.35 7.45
N THR A 86 -22.77 8.72 7.54
CA THR A 86 -23.03 7.51 8.36
C THR A 86 -22.29 6.29 7.84
N SER A 87 -21.99 6.26 6.55
CA SER A 87 -21.28 5.20 5.83
C SER A 87 -19.81 5.53 5.59
N MET A 88 -19.23 6.49 6.34
CA MET A 88 -17.79 6.78 6.25
C MET A 88 -16.91 5.62 6.72
N PRO A 89 -17.23 4.87 7.79
CA PRO A 89 -16.35 3.79 8.28
C PRO A 89 -16.03 2.73 7.21
N GLN A 90 -17.01 2.30 6.41
CA GLN A 90 -16.78 1.32 5.34
C GLN A 90 -15.95 1.90 4.19
N MET A 91 -16.13 3.17 3.85
CA MET A 91 -15.32 3.81 2.80
C MET A 91 -13.86 3.97 3.23
N VAL A 92 -13.62 4.27 4.51
CA VAL A 92 -12.26 4.27 5.07
C VAL A 92 -11.66 2.86 5.02
N ALA A 93 -12.45 1.83 5.36
CA ALA A 93 -11.98 0.45 5.29
C ALA A 93 -11.55 0.07 3.87
N ILE A 94 -12.38 0.27 2.85
CA ILE A 94 -12.02 -0.12 1.49
C ILE A 94 -10.84 0.69 0.93
N PHE A 95 -10.72 1.99 1.24
CA PHE A 95 -9.56 2.77 0.81
C PHE A 95 -8.26 2.34 1.48
N ASN A 96 -8.30 1.95 2.76
CA ASN A 96 -7.14 1.33 3.41
C ASN A 96 -6.79 -0.02 2.76
N GLY A 97 -7.80 -0.80 2.38
CA GLY A 97 -7.62 -2.06 1.67
C GLY A 97 -6.94 -1.91 0.31
N MET A 98 -7.33 -0.89 -0.46
CA MET A 98 -6.69 -0.56 -1.74
C MET A 98 -5.21 -0.18 -1.57
N GLY A 99 -4.88 0.53 -0.49
CA GLY A 99 -3.48 0.81 -0.13
C GLY A 99 -2.69 -0.47 0.18
N GLY A 100 -3.27 -1.39 0.94
CA GLY A 100 -2.69 -2.71 1.21
C GLY A 100 -2.49 -3.54 -0.07
N ALA A 101 -3.50 -3.56 -0.95
CA ALA A 101 -3.41 -4.26 -2.23
C ALA A 101 -2.31 -3.66 -3.13
N THR A 102 -2.14 -2.33 -3.10
CA THR A 102 -1.07 -1.65 -3.84
C THR A 102 0.31 -2.08 -3.33
N ALA A 103 0.52 -2.11 -2.00
CA ALA A 103 1.78 -2.59 -1.42
C ALA A 103 2.10 -4.05 -1.78
N ALA A 104 1.07 -4.91 -1.79
CA ALA A 104 1.19 -6.30 -2.20
C ALA A 104 1.56 -6.47 -3.68
N LEU A 105 0.90 -5.71 -4.57
CA LEU A 105 1.18 -5.73 -6.01
C LEU A 105 2.57 -5.18 -6.33
N ILE A 106 3.01 -4.11 -5.66
CA ILE A 106 4.37 -3.56 -5.81
C ILE A 106 5.41 -4.59 -5.38
N ALA A 107 5.19 -5.29 -4.25
CA ALA A 107 6.10 -6.33 -3.78
C ALA A 107 6.28 -7.46 -4.80
N VAL A 108 5.18 -7.94 -5.40
CA VAL A 108 5.24 -8.95 -6.46
C VAL A 108 5.96 -8.41 -7.70
N ALA A 109 5.64 -7.19 -8.14
CA ALA A 109 6.28 -6.57 -9.30
C ALA A 109 7.79 -6.39 -9.12
N GLU A 110 8.23 -5.96 -7.93
CA GLU A 110 9.65 -5.76 -7.59
C GLU A 110 10.41 -7.10 -7.56
N PHE A 111 9.80 -8.14 -6.98
CA PHE A 111 10.40 -9.47 -6.94
C PHE A 111 10.57 -10.10 -8.33
N LEU A 112 9.62 -9.85 -9.23
CA LEU A 112 9.67 -10.35 -10.61
C LEU A 112 10.62 -9.55 -11.51
N GLY A 113 10.81 -8.26 -11.21
CA GLY A 113 11.52 -7.32 -12.08
C GLY A 113 13.03 -7.25 -11.85
N VAL A 114 13.56 -7.75 -10.72
CA VAL A 114 14.98 -7.61 -10.35
C VAL A 114 15.63 -8.97 -10.14
N THR A 115 16.72 -9.24 -10.84
CA THR A 115 17.39 -10.55 -10.84
C THR A 115 18.45 -10.73 -9.74
N ASP A 116 18.93 -9.63 -9.15
CA ASP A 116 19.97 -9.66 -8.10
C ASP A 116 19.54 -8.80 -6.90
N ILE A 117 18.63 -9.35 -6.09
CA ILE A 117 18.05 -8.66 -4.93
C ILE A 117 18.80 -9.13 -3.67
N GLY A 118 19.44 -8.18 -2.98
CA GLY A 118 20.05 -8.45 -1.69
C GLY A 118 19.04 -9.01 -0.68
N ARG A 119 19.47 -9.93 0.19
CA ARG A 119 18.58 -10.62 1.16
C ARG A 119 17.75 -9.67 2.03
N GLY A 120 18.29 -8.50 2.37
CA GLY A 120 17.56 -7.47 3.10
C GLY A 120 16.38 -6.89 2.31
N ALA A 121 16.55 -6.65 1.02
CA ALA A 121 15.48 -6.17 0.13
C ALA A 121 14.42 -7.26 -0.13
N VAL A 122 14.84 -8.53 -0.28
CA VAL A 122 13.89 -9.64 -0.35
C VAL A 122 13.03 -9.74 0.92
N LEU A 123 13.63 -9.55 2.10
CA LEU A 123 12.87 -9.53 3.35
C LEU A 123 11.84 -8.39 3.38
N SER A 124 12.20 -7.17 2.95
CA SER A 124 11.23 -6.07 2.88
C SER A 124 10.10 -6.33 1.89
N ILE A 125 10.41 -6.95 0.74
CA ILE A 125 9.42 -7.36 -0.25
C ILE A 125 8.44 -8.37 0.34
N ILE A 126 8.93 -9.43 0.99
CA ILE A 126 8.08 -10.44 1.65
C ILE A 126 7.18 -9.79 2.71
N LEU A 127 7.73 -8.93 3.56
CA LEU A 127 6.95 -8.24 4.58
C LEU A 127 5.89 -7.31 3.97
N SER A 128 6.23 -6.60 2.89
CA SER A 128 5.27 -5.76 2.15
C SER A 128 4.15 -6.59 1.55
N ALA A 129 4.45 -7.75 0.96
CA ALA A 129 3.46 -8.68 0.41
C ALA A 129 2.52 -9.24 1.48
N VAL A 130 3.05 -9.73 2.60
CA VAL A 130 2.26 -10.28 3.72
C VAL A 130 1.38 -9.20 4.36
N ILE A 131 1.96 -8.06 4.74
CA ILE A 131 1.21 -7.00 5.42
C ILE A 131 0.18 -6.38 4.47
N GLY A 132 0.54 -6.18 3.20
CA GLY A 132 -0.33 -5.66 2.17
C GLY A 132 -1.54 -6.56 1.91
N SER A 133 -1.32 -7.86 1.70
CA SER A 133 -2.38 -8.85 1.47
C SER A 133 -3.33 -9.02 2.66
N ILE A 134 -2.79 -9.05 3.89
CA ILE A 134 -3.59 -9.10 5.12
C ILE A 134 -4.44 -7.83 5.26
N SER A 135 -3.84 -6.65 5.03
CA SER A 135 -4.55 -5.37 5.10
C SER A 135 -5.65 -5.29 4.04
N ALA A 136 -5.39 -5.74 2.81
CA ALA A 136 -6.35 -5.78 1.72
C ALA A 136 -7.55 -6.68 2.06
N THR A 137 -7.29 -7.94 2.40
CA THR A 137 -8.33 -8.92 2.71
C THR A 137 -9.13 -8.54 3.97
N GLY A 138 -8.46 -8.10 5.04
CA GLY A 138 -9.09 -7.62 6.26
C GLY A 138 -10.00 -6.41 6.01
N SER A 139 -9.57 -5.49 5.15
CA SER A 139 -10.34 -4.32 4.76
C SER A 139 -11.58 -4.65 3.94
N VAL A 140 -11.50 -5.63 3.03
CA VAL A 140 -12.66 -6.14 2.27
C VAL A 140 -13.69 -6.76 3.21
N VAL A 141 -13.25 -7.60 4.16
CA VAL A 141 -14.14 -8.20 5.16
C VAL A 141 -14.78 -7.12 6.05
N ALA A 142 -14.00 -6.11 6.48
CA ALA A 142 -14.51 -4.99 7.27
C ALA A 142 -15.55 -4.16 6.50
N PHE A 143 -15.28 -3.84 5.23
CA PHE A 143 -16.23 -3.17 4.34
C PHE A 143 -17.52 -3.98 4.21
N ALA A 144 -17.41 -5.28 3.92
CA ALA A 144 -18.56 -6.14 3.69
C ALA A 144 -19.44 -6.29 4.95
N LYS A 145 -18.84 -6.35 6.14
CA LYS A 145 -19.58 -6.35 7.41
C LYS A 145 -20.30 -5.03 7.68
N LEU A 146 -19.62 -3.89 7.45
CA LEU A 146 -20.21 -2.57 7.68
C LEU A 146 -21.32 -2.22 6.68
N GLN A 147 -21.21 -2.74 5.45
CA GLN A 147 -22.26 -2.65 4.42
C GLN A 147 -23.45 -3.60 4.67
N GLY A 148 -23.35 -4.52 5.62
CA GLY A 148 -24.36 -5.56 5.83
C GLY A 148 -24.37 -6.66 4.76
N LEU A 149 -23.32 -6.77 3.92
CA LEU A 149 -23.13 -7.86 2.96
C LEU A 149 -22.70 -9.16 3.66
N LEU A 150 -22.04 -9.03 4.80
CA LEU A 150 -21.68 -10.14 5.68
C LEU A 150 -22.32 -9.96 7.07
N PRO A 151 -22.66 -11.05 7.77
CA PRO A 151 -23.12 -10.98 9.14
C PRO A 151 -22.09 -10.31 10.05
N SER A 152 -22.57 -9.38 10.89
CA SER A 152 -21.70 -8.72 11.89
C SER A 152 -21.24 -9.70 12.98
N ARG A 153 -22.05 -10.73 13.27
CA ARG A 153 -21.68 -11.85 14.15
C ARG A 153 -20.84 -12.85 13.36
N THR A 154 -19.72 -13.27 13.94
CA THR A 154 -18.86 -14.30 13.37
C THR A 154 -18.89 -15.50 14.28
N ASP A 155 -19.43 -16.61 13.80
CA ASP A 155 -19.29 -17.91 14.44
C ASP A 155 -17.85 -18.37 14.24
N LEU A 156 -17.04 -18.19 15.29
CA LEU A 156 -15.63 -18.51 15.24
C LEU A 156 -15.44 -20.03 15.29
N PRO A 157 -14.52 -20.59 14.50
CA PRO A 157 -14.21 -22.01 14.57
C PRO A 157 -13.66 -22.36 15.96
N PHE A 158 -13.95 -23.59 16.41
CA PHE A 158 -13.31 -24.15 17.61
C PHE A 158 -11.78 -24.07 17.43
N ASN A 159 -11.07 -23.58 18.45
CA ASN A 159 -9.63 -23.31 18.42
C ASN A 159 -9.15 -22.23 17.43
N ARG A 160 -9.90 -21.14 17.23
CA ARG A 160 -9.48 -19.95 16.43
C ARG A 160 -8.01 -19.54 16.62
N GLN A 161 -7.51 -19.54 17.86
CA GLN A 161 -6.12 -19.13 18.13
C GLN A 161 -5.11 -20.06 17.46
N LEU A 162 -5.36 -21.38 17.47
CA LEU A 162 -4.50 -22.36 16.79
C LEU A 162 -4.60 -22.22 15.27
N VAL A 163 -5.79 -21.99 14.73
CA VAL A 163 -5.97 -21.75 13.28
C VAL A 163 -5.23 -20.49 12.84
N ALA A 164 -5.39 -19.38 13.57
CA ALA A 164 -4.69 -18.14 13.28
C ALA A 164 -3.16 -18.29 13.40
N ALA A 165 -2.67 -18.95 14.45
CA ALA A 165 -1.25 -19.23 14.63
C ALA A 165 -0.70 -20.12 13.51
N GLY A 166 -1.46 -21.13 13.07
CA GLY A 166 -1.10 -21.99 11.94
C GLY A 166 -1.01 -21.23 10.62
N LEU A 167 -1.96 -20.33 10.34
CA LEU A 167 -1.93 -19.48 9.15
C LEU A 167 -0.73 -18.53 9.15
N ILE A 168 -0.50 -17.82 10.27
CA ILE A 168 0.65 -16.92 10.43
C ILE A 168 1.95 -17.71 10.31
N GLY A 169 2.05 -18.88 10.95
CA GLY A 169 3.20 -19.77 10.85
C GLY A 169 3.46 -20.23 9.41
N GLY A 170 2.41 -20.59 8.68
CA GLY A 170 2.48 -20.93 7.25
C GLY A 170 3.01 -19.78 6.40
N MET A 171 2.49 -18.56 6.60
CA MET A 171 2.98 -17.36 5.88
C MET A 171 4.45 -17.08 6.17
N VAL A 172 4.90 -17.24 7.42
CA VAL A 172 6.31 -17.07 7.79
C VAL A 172 7.19 -18.13 7.13
N LEU A 173 6.76 -19.40 7.09
CA LEU A 173 7.51 -20.47 6.45
C LEU A 173 7.60 -20.28 4.93
N LEU A 174 6.50 -19.89 4.28
CA LEU A 174 6.50 -19.54 2.85
C LEU A 174 7.40 -18.32 2.58
N GLY A 175 7.36 -17.31 3.43
CA GLY A 175 8.27 -16.16 3.35
C GLY A 175 9.74 -16.57 3.49
N LEU A 176 10.07 -17.45 4.44
CA LEU A 176 11.42 -17.98 4.60
C LEU A 176 11.86 -18.79 3.37
N PHE A 177 10.94 -19.55 2.77
CA PHE A 177 11.21 -20.30 1.53
C PHE A 177 11.53 -19.36 0.37
N VAL A 178 10.77 -18.28 0.18
CA VAL A 178 11.06 -17.23 -0.81
C VAL A 178 12.43 -16.59 -0.56
N LEU A 179 12.78 -16.34 0.71
CA LEU A 179 14.06 -15.75 1.09
C LEU A 179 15.25 -16.68 0.75
N LEU A 180 15.06 -17.99 0.88
CA LEU A 180 16.10 -19.00 0.63
C LEU A 180 16.24 -19.35 -0.86
N LEU A 181 15.14 -19.35 -1.62
CA LEU A 181 15.11 -19.77 -3.02
C LEU A 181 14.84 -18.59 -3.96
N GLN A 182 15.78 -17.64 -3.99
CA GLN A 182 15.78 -16.52 -4.93
C GLN A 182 15.81 -17.05 -6.37
N GLY A 183 14.69 -16.95 -7.10
CA GLY A 183 14.51 -17.51 -8.45
C GLY A 183 13.04 -17.80 -8.79
N GLY A 184 12.80 -18.54 -9.88
CA GLY A 184 11.44 -18.81 -10.39
C GLY A 184 10.51 -19.49 -9.36
N ALA A 185 11.03 -20.45 -8.60
CA ALA A 185 10.26 -21.10 -7.52
C ALA A 185 9.92 -20.14 -6.36
N GLY A 186 10.81 -19.18 -6.07
CA GLY A 186 10.54 -18.10 -5.11
C GLY A 186 9.45 -17.14 -5.61
N ALA A 187 9.39 -16.88 -6.91
CA ALA A 187 8.38 -16.00 -7.51
C ALA A 187 6.99 -16.62 -7.45
N GLU A 188 6.86 -17.89 -7.82
CA GLU A 188 5.62 -18.65 -7.68
C GLU A 188 5.15 -18.70 -6.21
N THR A 189 6.09 -18.92 -5.28
CA THR A 189 5.77 -18.96 -3.85
C THR A 189 5.36 -17.59 -3.31
N LEU A 190 5.96 -16.51 -3.78
CA LEU A 190 5.55 -15.15 -3.39
C LEU A 190 4.16 -14.82 -3.91
N LEU A 191 3.80 -15.27 -5.12
CA LEU A 191 2.43 -15.13 -5.65
C LEU A 191 1.43 -15.86 -4.76
N ILE A 192 1.72 -17.11 -4.36
CA ILE A 192 0.88 -17.90 -3.44
C ILE A 192 0.78 -17.23 -2.06
N LEU A 193 1.85 -16.60 -1.58
CA LEU A 193 1.85 -15.89 -0.31
C LEU A 193 0.99 -14.62 -0.36
N THR A 194 0.84 -14.02 -1.55
CA THR A 194 0.18 -12.73 -1.75
C THR A 194 -1.31 -12.86 -2.09
N PHE A 195 -1.71 -13.92 -2.81
CA PHE A 195 -3.06 -14.15 -3.35
C PHE A 195 -3.64 -15.49 -2.89
#